data_AF-A0A3R7SUV0-F1
#
_entry.id   AF-A0A3R7SUV0-F1
#
_cell.length_a   1.000
_cell.length_b   1.000
_cell.length_c   1.000
_cell.angle_alpha   90.00
_cell.angle_beta   90.00
_cell.angle_gamma   90.00
#
_symmetry.space_group_name_H-M   'P 1'
#
loop_
_entity.id
_entity.type
_entity.pdbx_description
1 polymer ?
#
loop_
_entity_poly.entity_id
_entity_poly.type
_entity_poly.pdbx_seq_one_letter_code
_entity_poly.pdbx_strand_id
1 'polypeptide(L)'
;MRAVERQMMAVARMEFTPVASSLWAALDDAICLKDCEIYSYNPDLTSDPYSEDGCLWSFNYFFYNSRLKRIVFFTCRSVSQYCGSPHDSGLIGDSSMDFEDDY
;
A
#
# COMPACT_ATOMS: atom_id res chain seq x y z
N MET A 1 -7.11 2.27 11.20
CA MET A 1 -6.87 0.80 11.28
C MET A 1 -8.07 -0.03 10.86
N ARG A 2 -9.27 0.14 11.44
CA ARG A 2 -10.48 -0.65 11.07
C ARG A 2 -10.84 -0.67 9.57
N ALA A 3 -10.49 0.36 8.80
CA ALA A 3 -10.71 0.40 7.35
C ALA A 3 -9.81 -0.61 6.60
N VAL A 4 -8.52 -0.64 6.94
CA VAL A 4 -7.55 -1.62 6.41
C VAL A 4 -7.99 -3.04 6.73
N GLU A 5 -8.40 -3.30 7.97
CA GLU A 5 -8.88 -4.63 8.36
C GLU A 5 -10.08 -5.07 7.53
N ARG A 6 -11.07 -4.19 7.31
CA ARG A 6 -12.22 -4.53 6.44
C ARG A 6 -11.80 -4.84 5.01
N GLN A 7 -10.92 -4.02 4.43
CA GLN A 7 -10.43 -4.21 3.06
C GLN A 7 -9.62 -5.51 2.94
N MET A 8 -8.72 -5.78 3.89
CA MET A 8 -7.93 -7.01 3.91
C MET A 8 -8.79 -8.25 4.18
N MET A 9 -9.77 -8.19 5.09
CA MET A 9 -10.71 -9.28 5.33
C MET A 9 -11.58 -9.57 4.09
N ALA A 10 -11.86 -8.57 3.24
CA ALA A 10 -12.61 -8.79 2.00
C ALA A 10 -11.84 -9.69 1.00
N VAL A 11 -10.51 -9.66 1.03
CA VAL A 11 -9.64 -10.39 0.08
C VAL A 11 -9.04 -11.64 0.71
N ALA A 12 -8.33 -11.49 1.83
CA ALA A 12 -7.63 -12.57 2.53
C ALA A 12 -8.52 -13.33 3.54
N ARG A 13 -9.74 -12.83 3.82
CA ARG A 13 -10.74 -13.50 4.67
C ARG A 13 -10.13 -14.00 5.99
N MET A 14 -10.28 -15.30 6.29
CA MET A 14 -9.83 -15.91 7.55
C MET A 14 -8.31 -16.00 7.67
N GLU A 15 -7.57 -15.87 6.56
CA GLU A 15 -6.10 -15.95 6.53
C GLU A 15 -5.43 -14.65 7.00
N PHE A 16 -6.16 -13.52 6.98
CA PHE A 16 -5.62 -12.25 7.49
C PHE A 16 -5.50 -12.24 9.02
N THR A 17 -6.47 -12.83 9.73
CA THR A 17 -6.53 -12.84 11.19
C THR A 17 -5.22 -13.23 11.88
N PRO A 18 -4.53 -14.34 11.51
CA PRO A 18 -3.27 -14.71 12.16
C PRO A 18 -2.11 -13.75 11.86
N VAL A 19 -2.13 -13.05 10.71
CA VAL A 19 -1.05 -12.14 10.28
C VAL A 19 -1.30 -10.69 10.72
N ALA A 20 -2.55 -10.32 10.98
CA ALA A 20 -2.92 -8.96 11.37
C ALA A 20 -2.15 -8.49 12.61
N SER A 21 -2.08 -9.34 13.64
CA SER A 21 -1.38 -9.01 14.89
C SER A 21 0.11 -8.77 14.67
N SER A 22 0.79 -9.66 13.93
CA SER A 22 2.22 -9.52 13.66
C SER A 22 2.52 -8.33 12.74
N LEU A 23 1.66 -8.04 11.77
CA LEU A 23 1.76 -6.88 10.91
C LEU A 23 1.71 -5.57 11.71
N TRP A 24 0.71 -5.41 12.56
CA TRP A 24 0.58 -4.18 13.38
C TRP A 24 1.70 -4.05 14.40
N ALA A 25 2.15 -5.16 15.00
CA ALA A 25 3.30 -5.15 15.89
C ALA A 25 4.59 -4.74 15.17
N ALA A 26 4.84 -5.26 13.96
CA ALA A 26 6.02 -4.89 13.18
C ALA A 26 5.98 -3.40 12.76
N LEU A 27 4.80 -2.89 12.39
CA LEU A 27 4.63 -1.47 12.11
C LEU A 27 4.91 -0.62 13.36
N ASP A 28 4.35 -0.98 14.52
CA ASP A 28 4.58 -0.24 15.76
C ASP A 28 6.05 -0.23 16.18
N ASP A 29 6.74 -1.35 16.07
CA ASP A 29 8.18 -1.45 16.37
C ASP A 29 9.02 -0.59 15.41
N ALA A 30 8.63 -0.52 14.12
CA ALA A 30 9.35 0.23 13.11
C ALA A 30 9.14 1.75 13.17
N ILE A 31 7.96 2.24 13.57
CA ILE A 31 7.60 3.67 13.46
C ILE A 31 6.98 4.29 14.73
N CYS A 32 6.71 3.50 15.77
CA CYS A 32 5.98 3.93 16.98
C CYS A 32 4.62 4.56 16.60
N LEU A 33 3.63 3.73 16.30
CA LEU A 33 2.35 4.16 15.70
C LEU A 33 1.62 5.20 16.56
N LYS A 34 1.76 5.15 17.89
CA LYS A 34 1.15 6.12 18.81
C LYS A 34 1.63 7.56 18.61
N ASP A 35 2.85 7.73 18.10
CA ASP A 35 3.51 9.02 17.89
C ASP A 35 3.45 9.44 16.40
N CYS A 36 2.64 8.74 15.59
CA CYS A 36 2.53 9.00 14.16
C CYS A 36 1.31 9.85 13.81
N GLU A 37 1.52 10.75 12.85
CA GLU A 37 0.46 11.33 12.05
C GLU A 37 0.19 10.42 10.85
N ILE A 38 -1.10 10.20 10.54
CA ILE A 38 -1.50 9.27 9.46
C ILE A 38 -2.15 10.08 8.34
N TYR A 39 -1.58 9.96 7.14
CA TYR A 39 -2.07 10.59 5.93
C TYR A 39 -2.57 9.52 4.96
N SER A 40 -3.58 9.86 4.16
CA SER A 40 -4.06 9.00 3.07
C SER A 40 -3.90 9.71 1.73
N TYR A 41 -3.45 8.96 0.73
CA TYR A 41 -3.42 9.42 -0.65
C TYR A 41 -4.62 8.82 -1.39
N ASN A 42 -5.57 9.68 -1.73
CA ASN A 42 -6.78 9.35 -2.47
C ASN A 42 -6.79 10.18 -3.76
N PRO A 43 -6.04 9.75 -4.79
CA PRO A 43 -5.98 10.45 -6.06
C PRO A 43 -7.33 10.44 -6.78
N ASP A 44 -7.49 11.35 -7.74
CA ASP A 44 -8.54 11.24 -8.74
C ASP A 44 -8.21 10.14 -9.77
N LEU A 45 -9.22 9.67 -10.50
CA LEU A 45 -9.07 8.55 -11.43
C LEU A 45 -8.03 8.80 -12.53
N THR A 46 -7.76 10.06 -12.87
CA THR A 46 -6.81 10.45 -13.91
C THR A 46 -5.37 10.55 -13.43
N SER A 47 -5.16 10.72 -12.13
CA SER A 47 -3.83 10.87 -11.51
C SER A 47 -3.44 9.69 -10.63
N ASP A 48 -4.30 8.68 -10.48
CA ASP A 48 -4.01 7.49 -9.67
C ASP A 48 -3.04 6.57 -10.41
N PRO A 49 -1.80 6.34 -9.92
CA PRO A 49 -0.89 5.35 -10.52
C PRO A 49 -1.45 3.92 -10.43
N TYR A 50 -2.46 3.66 -9.60
CA TYR A 50 -3.18 2.38 -9.53
C TYR A 50 -4.50 2.37 -10.29
N SER A 51 -4.76 3.34 -11.18
CA SER A 51 -5.96 3.38 -12.05
C SER A 51 -5.97 2.32 -13.17
N GLU A 52 -5.02 1.40 -13.16
CA GLU A 52 -4.96 0.26 -14.08
C GLU A 52 -6.26 -0.54 -14.11
N ASP A 53 -6.58 -1.06 -15.30
CA ASP A 53 -7.74 -1.93 -15.51
C ASP A 53 -7.71 -3.13 -14.56
N GLY A 54 -8.78 -3.29 -13.79
CA GLY A 54 -8.95 -4.42 -12.87
C GLY A 54 -8.58 -4.14 -11.42
N CYS A 55 -8.07 -2.95 -11.06
CA CYS A 55 -7.96 -2.54 -9.66
C CYS A 55 -9.36 -2.36 -9.04
N LEU A 56 -9.73 -3.22 -8.08
CA LEU A 56 -11.03 -3.19 -7.40
C LEU A 56 -11.05 -2.15 -6.27
N TRP A 57 -9.94 -2.07 -5.54
CA TRP A 57 -9.71 -1.08 -4.51
C TRP A 57 -8.20 -0.99 -4.24
N SER A 58 -7.78 0.18 -3.80
CA SER A 58 -6.45 0.42 -3.23
C SER A 58 -6.59 1.23 -1.95
N PHE A 59 -5.60 1.15 -1.08
CA PHE A 59 -5.38 2.14 -0.05
C PHE A 59 -3.90 2.51 -0.02
N ASN A 60 -3.62 3.77 0.30
CA ASN A 60 -2.28 4.33 0.33
C ASN A 60 -2.15 5.18 1.59
N TYR A 61 -1.52 4.65 2.63
CA TYR A 61 -1.32 5.34 3.90
C TYR A 61 0.14 5.69 4.13
N PHE A 62 0.37 6.89 4.65
CA PHE A 62 1.68 7.32 5.14
C PHE A 62 1.60 7.50 6.65
N PHE A 63 2.43 6.77 7.39
CA PHE A 63 2.65 6.97 8.81
C PHE A 63 3.90 7.83 8.98
N TYR A 64 3.72 9.07 9.38
CA TYR A 64 4.83 9.99 9.59
C TYR A 64 5.09 10.16 11.08
N ASN A 65 6.32 9.85 11.50
CA ASN A 65 6.81 10.15 12.83
C ASN A 65 7.85 11.28 12.75
N SER A 66 7.45 12.48 13.15
CA SER A 66 8.30 13.68 13.10
C SER A 66 9.50 13.61 14.05
N ARG A 67 9.37 12.89 15.17
CA ARG A 67 10.45 12.69 16.14
C ARG A 67 11.53 11.76 15.60
N LEU A 68 11.14 10.69 14.90
CA LEU A 68 12.05 9.75 14.24
C LEU A 68 12.52 10.26 12.87
N LYS A 69 11.89 11.30 12.32
CA LYS A 69 12.06 11.77 10.94
C LYS A 69 11.90 10.65 9.91
N ARG A 70 10.92 9.79 10.13
CA ARG A 70 10.70 8.57 9.34
C ARG A 70 9.27 8.52 8.83
N ILE A 71 9.11 7.98 7.63
CA ILE A 71 7.81 7.71 7.01
C ILE A 71 7.74 6.22 6.70
N VAL A 72 6.64 5.57 7.09
CA VAL A 72 6.26 4.27 6.55
C VAL A 72 5.17 4.49 5.52
N PHE A 73 5.41 4.06 4.29
CA PHE A 73 4.39 3.99 3.26
C PHE A 73 3.77 2.59 3.25
N PHE A 74 2.49 2.51 3.58
CA PHE A 74 1.74 1.27 3.63
C PHE A 74 0.62 1.30 2.59
N THR A 75 0.81 0.50 1.54
CA THR A 75 -0.13 0.38 0.44
C THR A 75 -0.56 -1.06 0.24
N CYS A 76 -1.80 -1.24 -0.22
CA CYS A 76 -2.32 -2.51 -0.69
C CYS A 76 -3.36 -2.24 -1.77
N ARG A 77 -3.37 -3.10 -2.79
CA ARG A 77 -4.40 -3.11 -3.82
C ARG A 77 -4.98 -4.50 -3.97
N SER A 78 -6.25 -4.56 -4.37
CA SER A 78 -6.90 -5.77 -4.84
C SER A 78 -7.14 -5.66 -6.33
N VAL A 79 -6.70 -6.67 -7.08
CA VAL A 79 -6.84 -6.73 -8.53
C VAL A 79 -7.70 -7.92 -8.93
N SER A 80 -8.57 -7.71 -9.92
CA SER A 80 -9.35 -8.77 -10.55
C SER A 80 -8.45 -9.61 -11.45
N GLN A 81 -8.46 -10.93 -11.24
CA GLN A 81 -7.73 -11.88 -12.09
C GLN A 81 -8.28 -11.94 -13.52
N TYR A 82 -9.49 -11.41 -13.76
CA TYR A 82 -10.13 -11.43 -15.07
C TYR A 82 -9.73 -10.26 -15.98
N CYS A 83 -9.11 -9.22 -15.42
CA CYS A 83 -8.60 -8.07 -16.18
C CYS A 83 -7.08 -8.09 -16.37
N GLY A 84 -6.37 -9.03 -15.75
CA GLY A 84 -4.93 -9.18 -15.97
C GLY A 84 -4.67 -9.69 -17.38
N SER A 85 -4.07 -8.86 -18.24
CA SER A 85 -3.38 -9.41 -19.41
C SER A 85 -2.35 -10.45 -18.92
N PRO A 86 -2.09 -11.55 -19.65
CA PRO A 86 -1.19 -12.62 -19.17
C PRO A 86 0.28 -12.21 -18.96
N HIS A 87 0.60 -10.92 -19.11
CA HIS A 87 1.97 -10.41 -19.12
C HIS A 87 2.37 -9.63 -17.86
N ASP A 88 1.45 -9.35 -16.93
CA ASP A 88 1.71 -8.35 -15.88
C ASP A 88 1.55 -8.86 -14.45
N SER A 89 1.90 -10.13 -14.21
CA SER A 89 2.23 -10.60 -12.86
C SER A 89 3.61 -10.08 -12.42
N GLY A 90 3.84 -8.78 -12.62
CA GLY A 90 4.98 -8.02 -12.13
C GLY A 90 4.85 -7.83 -10.63
N LEU A 91 5.37 -8.80 -9.87
CA LEU A 91 5.83 -8.55 -8.52
C LEU A 91 6.77 -7.33 -8.56
N ILE A 92 6.43 -6.29 -7.80
CA ILE A 92 7.25 -5.13 -7.38
C ILE A 92 8.66 -5.12 -7.99
N GLY A 93 8.90 -4.27 -8.99
CA GLY A 93 10.27 -3.96 -9.41
C GLY A 93 10.43 -3.53 -10.87
N ASP A 94 9.89 -2.37 -11.23
CA ASP A 94 10.65 -1.48 -12.13
C ASP A 94 10.23 -0.02 -11.92
N SER A 95 10.70 0.56 -10.83
CA SER A 95 10.88 2.01 -10.78
C SER A 95 12.28 2.30 -11.31
N SER A 96 12.49 2.20 -12.63
CA SER A 96 13.62 2.83 -13.28
C SER A 96 13.43 4.35 -13.15
N MET A 97 14.04 4.94 -12.12
CA MET A 97 14.30 6.37 -12.14
C MET A 97 15.35 6.60 -13.23
N ASP A 98 14.90 6.86 -14.45
CA ASP A 98 15.77 7.32 -15.53
C ASP A 98 16.27 8.72 -15.12
N PHE A 99 17.46 8.75 -14.52
CA PHE A 99 18.25 9.97 -14.45
C PHE A 99 18.76 10.22 -15.87
N GLU A 100 18.09 11.11 -16.60
CA GLU A 100 18.67 11.67 -17.82
C GLU A 100 19.91 12.48 -17.43
N ASP A 101 21.10 11.90 -17.65
CA ASP A 101 22.36 12.64 -17.64
C ASP A 101 22.45 13.46 -18.93
N ASP A 102 22.21 14.77 -18.83
CA ASP A 102 22.53 15.75 -19.86
C ASP A 102 24.04 15.74 -20.16
N TYR A 103 24.42 15.52 -21.42
CA TYR A 103 25.75 15.86 -21.96
C TYR A 103 25.65 16.50 -23.34
#